data_AF-A0A1D1V1U7-F1
#
_entry.id   AF-A0A1D1V1U7-F1
#
_cell.length_a   1.000
_cell.length_b   1.000
_cell.length_c   1.000
_cell.angle_alpha   90.00
_cell.angle_beta   90.00
_cell.angle_gamma   90.00
#
_symmetry.space_group_name_H-M   'P 1'
#
loop_
_entity.id
_entity.type
_entity.pdbx_description
1 polymer ?
#
loop_
_entity_poly.entity_id
_entity_poly.type
_entity_poly.pdbx_seq_one_letter_code
_entity_poly.pdbx_strand_id
1 'polypeptide(L)'
;MGLVGNTVLICVVYKSKALHTSTYAYLVSLAVADLLVIVIAIPEAMIFQHFGNQWLFGEVGCTVFIFCNFLGINAGSLSLAAFTIERYLVACRPLLAHKICDIYRTRRVIAACWIFTFLYCSP
;
A
#
# COMPACT_ATOMS: atom_id res chain seq x y z
N MET A 1 -11.80 4.26 11.13
CA MET A 1 -11.57 2.80 11.22
C MET A 1 -10.33 2.33 10.47
N GLY A 2 -10.09 2.77 9.22
CA GLY A 2 -8.93 2.33 8.41
C GLY A 2 -7.56 2.53 9.05
N LEU A 3 -7.29 3.68 9.69
CA LEU A 3 -6.01 3.95 10.37
C LEU A 3 -5.69 2.90 11.44
N VAL A 4 -6.64 2.66 12.35
CA VAL A 4 -6.48 1.71 13.46
C VAL A 4 -6.30 0.28 12.93
N GLY A 5 -7.15 -0.14 11.98
CA GLY A 5 -7.09 -1.49 11.40
C GLY A 5 -5.76 -1.78 10.71
N ASN A 6 -5.30 -0.88 9.85
CA ASN A 6 -4.03 -1.05 9.13
C ASN A 6 -2.82 -0.98 10.06
N THR A 7 -2.85 -0.13 11.09
CA THR A 7 -1.78 -0.07 12.11
C THR A 7 -1.72 -1.37 12.92
N VAL A 8 -2.87 -1.88 13.36
CA VAL A 8 -2.94 -3.15 14.11
C VAL A 8 -2.43 -4.31 13.26
N LEU A 9 -2.80 -4.37 11.98
CA LEU A 9 -2.29 -5.38 11.05
C LEU A 9 -0.76 -5.39 11.01
N ILE A 10 -0.14 -4.23 10.80
CA ILE A 10 1.33 -4.09 10.78
C ILE A 10 1.94 -4.54 12.12
N CYS A 11 1.37 -4.09 13.25
CA CYS A 11 1.85 -4.46 14.57
C CYS A 11 1.77 -5.98 14.84
N VAL A 12 0.66 -6.63 14.46
CA VAL A 12 0.45 -8.06 14.68
C VAL A 12 1.41 -8.89 13.84
N VAL A 13 1.60 -8.53 12.57
CA VAL A 13 2.56 -9.20 11.68
C VAL A 13 3.98 -9.06 12.20
N TYR A 14 4.36 -7.86 12.67
CA TYR A 14 5.70 -7.63 13.20
C TYR A 14 5.98 -8.38 14.51
N LYS A 15 4.96 -8.52 15.38
CA LYS A 15 5.10 -9.26 16.64
C LYS A 15 5.13 -10.77 16.46
N SER A 16 4.42 -11.31 15.47
CA SER A 16 4.28 -12.75 15.29
C SER A 16 5.14 -13.27 14.15
N LYS A 17 6.25 -13.93 14.48
CA LYS A 17 7.11 -14.61 13.49
C LYS A 17 6.36 -15.68 12.68
N ALA A 18 5.31 -16.27 13.23
CA ALA A 18 4.46 -17.24 12.52
C ALA A 18 3.70 -16.61 11.34
N LEU A 19 3.56 -15.28 11.33
CA LEU A 19 2.91 -14.51 10.27
C LEU A 19 3.92 -13.94 9.27
N HIS A 20 5.23 -14.25 9.37
CA HIS A 20 6.22 -13.82 8.38
C HIS A 20 6.17 -14.71 7.13
N THR A 21 5.05 -14.66 6.40
CA THR A 21 4.88 -15.34 5.10
C THR A 21 4.67 -14.31 4.00
N SER A 22 4.83 -14.73 2.73
CA SER A 22 4.63 -13.89 1.55
C SER A 22 3.28 -13.17 1.55
N THR A 23 2.23 -13.83 2.02
CA THR A 23 0.88 -13.28 2.11
C THR A 23 0.79 -12.07 3.02
N TYR A 24 1.33 -12.18 4.23
CA TYR A 24 1.33 -11.08 5.19
C TYR A 24 2.25 -9.94 4.74
N ALA A 25 3.29 -10.21 3.95
CA ALA A 25 4.10 -9.15 3.34
C ALA A 25 3.28 -8.29 2.36
N TYR A 26 2.43 -8.91 1.52
CA TYR A 26 1.50 -8.15 0.66
C TYR A 26 0.47 -7.36 1.47
N LEU A 27 -0.07 -7.96 2.54
CA LEU A 27 -1.00 -7.27 3.43
C LEU A 27 -0.35 -6.09 4.15
N VAL A 28 0.90 -6.20 4.57
CA VAL A 28 1.66 -5.08 5.14
C VAL A 28 1.89 -3.99 4.10
N SER A 29 2.27 -4.34 2.86
CA SER A 29 2.41 -3.36 1.77
C SER A 29 1.10 -2.61 1.51
N LEU A 30 -0.02 -3.33 1.44
CA LEU A 30 -1.35 -2.76 1.29
C LEU A 30 -1.70 -1.84 2.47
N ALA A 31 -1.47 -2.27 3.71
CA ALA A 31 -1.72 -1.47 4.89
C ALA A 31 -0.88 -0.17 4.90
N VAL A 32 0.38 -0.22 4.46
CA VAL A 32 1.21 0.97 4.30
C VAL A 32 0.65 1.91 3.24
N ALA A 33 0.20 1.38 2.10
CA ALA A 33 -0.43 2.18 1.04
C ALA A 33 -1.73 2.85 1.53
N ASP A 34 -2.59 2.12 2.24
CA ASP A 34 -3.81 2.67 2.82
C ASP A 34 -3.53 3.75 3.88
N LEU A 35 -2.53 3.52 4.75
CA LEU A 35 -2.11 4.52 5.73
C LEU A 35 -1.60 5.78 5.05
N LEU A 36 -0.83 5.66 3.97
CA LEU A 36 -0.37 6.79 3.18
C LEU A 36 -1.56 7.60 2.63
N VAL A 37 -2.54 6.93 2.00
CA VAL A 37 -3.75 7.61 1.48
C VAL A 37 -4.52 8.29 2.60
N ILE A 38 -4.74 7.62 3.73
CA ILE A 38 -5.51 8.18 4.85
C ILE A 38 -4.80 9.41 5.44
N VAL A 39 -3.48 9.34 5.64
CA VAL A 39 -2.70 10.45 6.22
C VAL A 39 -2.69 11.67 5.31
N ILE A 40 -2.78 11.49 3.98
CA ILE A 40 -2.83 12.58 3.00
C ILE A 40 -4.25 13.12 2.82
N ALA A 41 -5.25 12.24 2.81
CA ALA A 41 -6.65 12.60 2.63
C ALA A 41 -7.21 13.39 3.83
N ILE A 42 -6.73 13.14 5.05
CA ILE A 42 -7.21 13.87 6.25
C ILE A 42 -6.90 15.37 6.16
N PRO A 43 -5.64 15.82 5.98
CA PRO A 43 -5.34 17.23 5.81
C PRO A 43 -6.03 17.84 4.58
N GLU A 44 -6.09 17.12 3.46
CA GLU A 44 -6.79 17.57 2.25
C GLU A 44 -8.27 17.89 2.54
N ALA A 45 -8.99 16.99 3.21
CA ALA A 45 -10.38 17.19 3.60
C ALA A 45 -10.54 18.35 4.60
N MET A 46 -9.63 18.46 5.58
CA MET A 46 -9.65 19.54 6.56
C MET A 46 -9.42 20.91 5.92
N ILE A 47 -8.49 21.02 4.97
CA ILE A 47 -8.23 22.25 4.21
C ILE A 47 -9.46 22.63 3.41
N PHE A 48 -10.03 21.67 2.67
CA PHE A 48 -11.22 21.91 1.85
C PHE A 48 -12.42 22.37 2.69
N GLN A 49 -12.60 21.78 3.88
CA GLN A 49 -13.71 22.12 4.76
C GLN A 49 -13.52 23.49 5.45
N HIS A 50 -12.29 23.87 5.82
CA HIS A 50 -12.04 25.08 6.60
C HIS A 50 -11.74 26.32 5.75
N PHE A 51 -11.14 26.13 4.57
CA PHE A 51 -10.69 27.21 3.68
C PHE A 51 -11.33 27.17 2.29
N GLY A 52 -12.25 26.23 2.05
CA GLY A 52 -12.87 26.03 0.74
C GLY A 52 -11.86 25.52 -0.28
N ASN A 53 -12.06 25.89 -1.55
CA ASN A 53 -11.18 25.47 -2.65
C ASN A 53 -9.83 26.24 -2.70
N GLN A 54 -9.40 26.82 -1.58
CA GLN A 54 -8.15 27.57 -1.47
C GLN A 54 -7.05 26.71 -0.85
N TRP A 55 -5.98 26.50 -1.61
CA TRP A 55 -4.85 25.67 -1.19
C TRP A 55 -3.76 26.50 -0.51
N LEU A 56 -3.48 26.21 0.77
CA LEU A 56 -2.55 27.00 1.60
C LEU A 56 -1.09 26.55 1.51
N PHE A 57 -0.82 25.32 1.08
CA PHE A 57 0.54 24.76 1.03
C PHE A 57 1.29 25.11 -0.28
N GLY A 58 0.77 26.05 -1.07
CA GLY A 58 1.30 26.44 -2.38
C GLY A 58 1.19 25.34 -3.45
N GLU A 59 1.61 25.65 -4.68
CA GLU A 59 1.52 24.71 -5.81
C GLU A 59 2.29 23.41 -5.57
N VAL A 60 3.48 23.51 -4.97
CA VAL A 60 4.31 22.33 -4.63
C VAL A 60 3.57 21.41 -3.65
N GLY A 61 2.90 21.98 -2.64
CA GLY A 61 2.09 21.19 -1.71
C GLY A 61 0.95 20.47 -2.44
N CYS A 62 0.25 21.15 -3.35
CA CYS A 62 -0.87 20.56 -4.09
C CYS A 62 -0.40 19.36 -4.93
N THR A 63 0.68 19.55 -5.68
CA THR A 63 1.28 18.48 -6.50
C THR A 63 1.74 17.30 -5.65
N VAL A 64 2.37 17.55 -4.50
CA VAL A 64 2.82 16.47 -3.59
C VAL A 64 1.64 15.70 -3.00
N PHE A 65 0.58 16.39 -2.57
CA PHE A 65 -0.61 15.72 -2.01
C PHE A 65 -1.30 14.84 -3.06
N ILE A 66 -1.49 15.36 -4.27
CA ILE A 66 -2.07 14.61 -5.40
C ILE A 66 -1.17 13.42 -5.74
N PHE A 67 0.14 13.65 -5.85
CA PHE A 67 1.13 12.60 -6.10
C PHE A 67 1.06 11.47 -5.07
N CYS A 68 1.07 11.79 -3.77
CA CYS A 68 1.01 10.79 -2.70
C CYS A 68 -0.31 10.01 -2.70
N ASN A 69 -1.44 10.66 -3.01
CA ASN A 69 -2.73 10.00 -3.16
C ASN A 69 -2.69 8.96 -4.29
N PHE A 70 -2.26 9.37 -5.49
CA PHE A 70 -2.13 8.45 -6.62
C PHE A 70 -1.11 7.34 -6.35
N LEU A 71 0.01 7.65 -5.71
CA LEU A 71 1.02 6.68 -5.33
C LEU A 71 0.42 5.59 -4.44
N GLY A 72 -0.30 5.98 -3.39
CA GLY A 72 -0.94 5.06 -2.46
C GLY A 72 -2.02 4.20 -3.13
N ILE A 73 -2.90 4.79 -3.94
CA ILE A 73 -3.97 4.07 -4.65
C ILE A 73 -3.39 3.02 -5.62
N ASN A 74 -2.38 3.41 -6.42
CA ASN A 74 -1.75 2.50 -7.37
C ASN A 74 -0.95 1.40 -6.64
N ALA A 75 -0.15 1.76 -5.64
CA ALA A 75 0.62 0.78 -4.86
C ALA A 75 -0.28 -0.21 -4.11
N GLY A 76 -1.40 0.27 -3.55
CA GLY A 76 -2.43 -0.55 -2.93
C GLY A 76 -3.09 -1.51 -3.93
N SER A 77 -3.48 -1.01 -5.10
CA SER A 77 -4.10 -1.83 -6.16
C SER A 77 -3.17 -2.94 -6.65
N LEU A 78 -1.88 -2.63 -6.87
CA LEU A 78 -0.88 -3.64 -7.25
C LEU A 78 -0.65 -4.66 -6.12
N SER A 79 -0.59 -4.21 -4.87
CA SER A 79 -0.43 -5.09 -3.71
C SER A 79 -1.62 -6.04 -3.56
N LEU A 80 -2.85 -5.54 -3.77
CA LEU A 80 -4.08 -6.34 -3.74
C LEU A 80 -4.15 -7.35 -4.89
N ALA A 81 -3.75 -6.94 -6.10
CA ALA A 81 -3.67 -7.84 -7.25
C ALA A 81 -2.67 -8.97 -6.98
N ALA A 82 -1.48 -8.65 -6.46
CA ALA A 82 -0.46 -9.63 -6.13
C ALA A 82 -0.92 -10.59 -5.02
N PHE A 83 -1.57 -10.09 -3.97
CA PHE A 83 -2.22 -10.90 -2.94
C PHE A 83 -3.25 -11.88 -3.53
N THR A 84 -4.11 -11.38 -4.43
CA THR A 84 -5.15 -12.19 -5.08
C THR A 84 -4.54 -13.31 -5.93
N ILE A 85 -3.49 -13.01 -6.70
CA ILE A 85 -2.76 -13.99 -7.50
C ILE A 85 -2.14 -15.05 -6.59
N GLU A 86 -1.53 -14.65 -5.48
CA GLU A 86 -0.93 -15.60 -4.55
C GLU A 86 -1.98 -16.55 -3.94
N ARG A 87 -3.11 -16.01 -3.49
CA ARG A 87 -4.22 -16.82 -2.96
C ARG A 87 -4.79 -17.77 -4.02
N TYR A 88 -4.90 -17.32 -5.26
CA TYR A 88 -5.30 -18.17 -6.38
C TYR A 88 -4.30 -19.31 -6.63
N LEU A 89 -2.99 -19.03 -6.62
CA LEU A 89 -1.96 -20.06 -6.78
C LEU A 89 -1.99 -21.08 -5.65
N VAL A 90 -2.18 -20.65 -4.40
CA VAL A 90 -2.29 -21.54 -3.24
C VAL A 90 -3.50 -22.47 -3.37
N ALA A 91 -4.64 -21.96 -3.79
CA ALA A 91 -5.88 -22.74 -3.92
C ALA A 91 -5.85 -23.70 -5.11
N CYS A 92 -5.42 -23.22 -6.29
CA CYS A 92 -5.55 -23.96 -7.54
C CYS A 92 -4.29 -24.71 -7.96
N ARG A 93 -3.09 -24.28 -7.51
CA ARG A 93 -1.79 -24.84 -7.94
C ARG A 93 -0.78 -24.95 -6.79
N PRO A 94 -1.01 -25.84 -5.81
CA PRO A 94 -0.19 -25.95 -4.59
C PRO A 94 1.30 -26.24 -4.84
N LEU A 95 1.63 -27.03 -5.88
CA LEU A 95 3.03 -27.32 -6.24
C LEU A 95 3.79 -26.09 -6.75
N LEU A 96 3.11 -25.19 -7.46
CA LEU A 96 3.69 -23.92 -7.92
C LEU A 96 3.75 -22.91 -6.77
N ALA A 97 2.74 -22.87 -5.91
CA ALA A 97 2.71 -22.01 -4.74
C ALA A 97 3.91 -22.26 -3.83
N HIS A 98 4.29 -23.52 -3.58
CA HIS A 98 5.45 -23.83 -2.74
C HIS A 98 6.78 -23.30 -3.30
N LYS A 99 6.91 -23.23 -4.63
CA LYS A 99 8.12 -22.74 -5.32
C LYS A 99 8.15 -21.22 -5.50
N ILE A 100 6.99 -20.56 -5.53
CA ILE A 100 6.84 -19.14 -5.89
C ILE A 100 6.60 -18.27 -4.64
N CYS A 101 5.94 -18.80 -3.60
CA CYS A 101 5.66 -18.09 -2.34
C CYS A 101 6.90 -18.02 -1.44
N ASP A 102 7.94 -17.36 -1.94
CA ASP A 102 9.16 -17.07 -1.21
C ASP A 102 9.14 -15.61 -0.74
N ILE A 103 9.35 -15.38 0.55
CA ILE A 103 9.26 -14.06 1.16
C ILE A 103 10.29 -13.07 0.56
N TYR A 104 11.46 -13.54 0.13
CA TYR A 104 12.46 -12.70 -0.52
C TYR A 104 12.00 -12.25 -1.90
N ARG A 105 11.35 -13.14 -2.68
CA ARG A 105 10.77 -12.80 -3.98
C ARG A 105 9.61 -11.83 -3.82
N THR A 106 8.72 -12.09 -2.86
CA THR A 106 7.60 -11.21 -2.55
C THR A 106 8.06 -9.80 -2.18
N ARG A 107 9.09 -9.68 -1.33
CA ARG A 107 9.69 -8.37 -1.01
C ARG A 107 10.24 -7.64 -2.22
N ARG A 108 10.87 -8.36 -3.15
CA ARG A 108 11.35 -7.79 -4.42
C ARG A 108 10.21 -7.34 -5.32
N VAL A 109 9.12 -8.11 -5.41
CA VAL A 109 7.93 -7.75 -6.18
C VAL A 109 7.30 -6.49 -5.60
N ILE A 110 7.10 -6.45 -4.28
CA ILE A 110 6.58 -5.26 -3.59
C ILE A 110 7.48 -4.05 -3.88
N ALA A 111 8.79 -4.17 -3.67
CA ALA A 111 9.72 -3.07 -3.95
C ALA A 111 9.64 -2.60 -5.41
N ALA A 112 9.57 -3.53 -6.37
CA ALA A 112 9.40 -3.21 -7.78
C ALA A 112 8.05 -2.51 -8.06
N CYS A 113 6.96 -2.95 -7.43
CA CYS A 113 5.66 -2.28 -7.53
C CYS A 113 5.73 -0.85 -7.01
N TRP A 114 6.33 -0.62 -5.85
CA TRP A 114 6.48 0.72 -5.27
C TRP A 114 7.36 1.63 -6.13
N ILE A 115 8.46 1.12 -6.67
CA ILE A 115 9.31 1.89 -7.60
C ILE A 115 8.56 2.20 -8.88
N PHE A 116 7.84 1.23 -9.44
CA PHE A 116 7.05 1.41 -10.65
C PHE A 116 5.95 2.44 -10.46
N THR A 117 5.20 2.38 -9.36
CA THR A 117 4.15 3.37 -9.06
C THR A 117 4.73 4.74 -8.77
N PHE A 118 5.89 4.82 -8.12
CA PHE A 118 6.61 6.08 -7.92
C PHE A 118 7.01 6.73 -9.24
N LEU A 119 7.60 5.96 -10.17
CA LEU A 119 7.99 6.45 -11.48
C LEU A 119 6.78 6.80 -12.35
N TYR A 120 5.72 5.99 -12.28
CA TYR A 120 4.49 6.21 -13.04
C TYR A 120 3.72 7.45 -12.58
N CYS A 121 3.68 7.68 -11.27
CA CYS A 121 3.03 8.85 -10.70
C CYS A 121 3.92 10.10 -10.74
N SER A 122 5.22 9.98 -11.05
CA SER A 122 6.13 11.13 -11.11
C SER A 122 5.58 12.16 -12.11
N PRO A 123 5.46 13.45 -11.72
CA PRO A 123 5.05 14.50 -12.63
C PRO A 123 6.08 14.74 -13.75
#